data_AF-A0A7Y2FI48-F1
#
_entry.id   AF-A0A7Y2FI48-F1
#
_cell.length_a   1.000
_cell.length_b   1.000
_cell.length_c   1.000
_cell.angle_alpha   90.00
_cell.angle_beta   90.00
_cell.angle_gamma   90.00
#
_symmetry.space_group_name_H-M   'P 1'
#
loop_
_entity.id
_entity.type
_entity.pdbx_description
1 polymer ?
#
loop_
_entity_poly.entity_id
_entity_poly.type
_entity_poly.pdbx_seq_one_letter_code
_entity_poly.pdbx_strand_id
1 'polypeptide(L)' 'MNKTVESCARAVADIPDGATVMIGGFGEAGSPVELIHALIDQGAKDLTVVNNNTGSGEVG' A
#
# COMPACT_ATOMS: atom_id res chain seq x y z
N MET A 1 5.28 -10.27 21.74
CA MET A 1 6.09 -10.06 20.52
C MET A 1 5.69 -8.72 19.93
N ASN A 2 6.62 -7.77 19.80
CA ASN A 2 6.33 -6.45 19.22
C ASN A 2 6.42 -6.55 17.68
N LYS A 3 5.41 -6.03 16.97
CA LYS A 3 5.34 -6.01 15.49
C LYS A 3 5.44 -4.60 14.91
N THR A 4 5.74 -3.62 15.74
CA THR A 4 5.96 -2.23 15.30
C THR A 4 7.26 -2.18 14.51
N VAL A 5 7.22 -1.48 13.37
CA VAL A 5 8.37 -1.21 12.52
C VAL A 5 8.66 0.28 12.50
N GLU A 6 9.91 0.64 12.24
CA GLU A 6 10.40 2.02 12.39
C GLU A 6 9.92 2.96 11.28
N SER A 7 9.45 2.44 10.14
CA SER A 7 8.98 3.26 9.00
C SER A 7 8.04 2.52 8.06
N CYS A 8 7.27 3.26 7.26
CA CYS A 8 6.41 2.72 6.20
C CYS A 8 7.24 1.96 5.15
N ALA A 9 8.42 2.47 4.78
CA ALA A 9 9.32 1.79 3.86
C ALA A 9 9.74 0.41 4.37
N ARG A 10 10.01 0.27 5.69
CA ARG A 10 10.30 -1.05 6.29
C ARG A 10 9.08 -1.95 6.33
N ALA A 11 7.87 -1.40 6.44
CA ALA A 11 6.62 -2.16 6.48
C ALA A 11 6.28 -2.84 5.15
N VAL A 12 6.74 -2.27 4.03
CA VAL A 12 6.43 -2.75 2.67
C VAL A 12 7.63 -3.40 1.95
N ALA A 13 8.80 -3.43 2.61
CA ALA A 13 10.07 -3.80 1.97
C ALA A 13 10.14 -5.22 1.42
N ASP A 14 9.32 -6.13 1.93
CA ASP A 14 9.28 -7.55 1.57
C ASP A 14 8.17 -7.90 0.56
N ILE A 15 7.44 -6.89 0.03
CA ILE A 15 6.43 -7.09 -1.00
C ILE A 15 7.11 -7.26 -2.37
N PRO A 16 7.00 -8.44 -3.02
CA PRO A 16 7.62 -8.69 -4.31
C PRO A 16 6.74 -8.22 -5.47
N ASP A 17 7.34 -8.14 -6.67
CA ASP A 17 6.60 -8.05 -7.93
C ASP A 17 5.58 -9.18 -8.05
N GLY A 18 4.43 -8.92 -8.68
CA GLY A 18 3.38 -9.91 -8.88
C GLY A 18 2.52 -10.21 -7.65
N ALA A 19 2.75 -9.54 -6.51
CA ALA A 19 1.98 -9.77 -5.29
C ALA A 19 0.52 -9.31 -5.42
N THR A 20 -0.37 -9.97 -4.68
CA THR A 20 -1.74 -9.51 -4.46
C THR A 20 -1.81 -8.69 -3.16
N VAL A 21 -2.16 -7.41 -3.27
CA VAL A 21 -2.21 -6.47 -2.14
C VAL A 21 -3.64 -6.01 -1.92
N MET A 22 -4.17 -6.18 -0.71
CA MET A 22 -5.48 -5.65 -0.32
C MET A 22 -5.30 -4.29 0.36
N ILE A 23 -5.97 -3.27 -0.15
CA ILE A 23 -5.94 -1.92 0.40
C ILE A 23 -7.32 -1.61 0.98
N GLY A 24 -7.35 -1.28 2.27
CA GLY A 24 -8.56 -0.86 2.97
C GLY A 24 -8.92 0.61 2.71
N GLY A 25 -10.17 0.97 3.02
CA GLY A 25 -10.70 2.33 2.87
C GLY A 25 -11.99 2.39 2.05
N PHE A 26 -12.71 3.51 2.15
CA PHE A 26 -13.87 3.84 1.33
C PHE A 26 -13.72 5.27 0.81
N GLY A 27 -13.39 5.43 -0.47
CA GLY A 27 -12.89 6.70 -0.99
C GLY A 27 -11.63 7.13 -0.23
N GLU A 28 -11.61 8.36 0.28
CA GLU A 28 -10.50 8.86 1.10
C GLU A 28 -10.54 8.38 2.56
N ALA A 29 -11.71 7.97 3.05
CA ALA A 29 -11.88 7.59 4.46
C ALA A 29 -11.20 6.25 4.75
N GLY A 30 -10.22 6.26 5.65
CA GLY A 30 -9.52 5.07 6.11
C GLY A 30 -8.50 4.49 5.12
N SER A 31 -8.16 5.22 4.05
CA SER A 31 -7.09 4.83 3.13
C SER A 31 -5.72 4.92 3.82
N PRO A 32 -4.85 3.89 3.72
CA PRO A 32 -3.52 3.90 4.34
C PRO A 32 -2.51 4.67 3.48
N VAL A 33 -2.75 5.98 3.27
CA VAL A 33 -2.02 6.83 2.31
C VAL A 33 -0.50 6.67 2.40
N GLU A 34 0.08 6.73 3.60
CA GLU A 34 1.55 6.67 3.73
C GLU A 34 2.15 5.29 3.44
N LEU A 35 1.36 4.22 3.51
CA LEU A 35 1.81 2.89 3.07
C LEU A 35 1.69 2.75 1.55
N ILE A 36 0.75 3.45 0.91
CA ILE A 36 0.59 3.45 -0.55
C ILE A 36 1.76 4.23 -1.18
N HIS A 37 2.06 5.45 -0.70
CA HIS A 37 3.25 6.20 -1.09
C HIS A 37 4.53 5.36 -0.90
N ALA A 38 4.69 4.71 0.26
CA ALA A 38 5.87 3.88 0.51
C ALA A 38 5.96 2.66 -0.43
N LEU A 39 4.83 2.06 -0.82
CA LEU A 39 4.79 0.96 -1.77
C LEU A 39 5.14 1.43 -3.19
N ILE A 40 4.68 2.63 -3.57
CA ILE A 40 5.06 3.28 -4.84
C ILE A 40 6.57 3.55 -4.87
N ASP A 41 7.12 4.14 -3.80
CA ASP A 41 8.55 4.40 -3.67
C ASP A 41 9.39 3.11 -3.63
N GLN A 42 8.85 2.04 -3.02
CA GLN A 42 9.50 0.72 -2.98
C GLN A 42 9.58 0.07 -4.37
N GLY A 43 8.62 0.34 -5.24
CA GLY A 43 8.73 0.10 -6.68
C GLY A 43 8.34 -1.29 -7.17
N ALA A 44 7.60 -2.09 -6.37
CA ALA A 44 7.05 -3.36 -6.83
C ALA A 44 6.12 -3.18 -8.04
N LYS A 45 6.20 -4.13 -8.98
CA LYS A 45 5.50 -4.12 -10.27
C LYS A 45 4.53 -5.27 -10.39
N ASP A 46 3.66 -5.20 -11.39
CA ASP A 46 2.69 -6.24 -11.75
C ASP A 46 1.79 -6.67 -10.57
N LEU A 47 1.48 -5.74 -9.67
CA LEU A 47 0.66 -6.00 -8.50
C LEU A 47 -0.81 -6.22 -8.88
N THR A 48 -1.45 -7.20 -8.24
CA THR A 48 -2.91 -7.29 -8.22
C THR A 48 -3.44 -6.56 -6.99
N VAL A 49 -4.09 -5.42 -7.19
CA VAL A 49 -4.64 -4.62 -6.08
C VAL A 49 -6.12 -4.92 -5.90
N VAL A 50 -6.49 -5.31 -4.68
CA VAL A 50 -7.89 -5.47 -4.26
C VAL A 50 -8.29 -4.25 -3.42
N ASN A 51 -9.18 -3.43 -3.95
CA ASN A 51 -9.67 -2.23 -3.27
C ASN A 51 -11.18 -2.06 -3.54
N ASN A 52 -11.89 -1.44 -2.60
CA ASN A 52 -13.30 -1.07 -2.75
C ASN A 52 -13.51 0.09 -3.74
N ASN A 53 -12.49 0.93 -3.94
CA ASN A 53 -12.51 2.07 -4.87
C ASN A 53 -11.17 2.16 -5.62
N THR A 54 -11.17 2.75 -6.82
CA THR A 54 -9.94 3.00 -7.59
C THR A 54 -9.17 4.26 -7.11
N GLY A 55 -9.40 4.72 -5.88
CA GLY A 55 -8.84 5.99 -5.35
C GLY A 55 -9.49 7.24 -5.95
N SER A 56 -8.93 8.43 -5.66
CA SER A 56 -9.39 9.71 -6.24
C SER A 56 -8.71 10.09 -7.57
N GLY A 57 -7.94 9.18 -8.17
CA GLY A 57 -7.36 9.32 -9.51
C GLY A 57 -5.96 9.94 -9.57
N GLU A 58 -5.55 10.74 -8.57
CA GLU A 58 -4.28 11.50 -8.61
C GLU A 58 -3.36 11.23 -7.42
N VAL A 59 -3.86 10.71 -6.30
CA VAL A 59 -3.08 10.52 -5.06
C VAL A 59 -3.19 9.09 -4.57
N GLY A 60 -2.05 8.45 -4.43
CA GLY A 60 -1.81 7.18 -3.75
C GLY A 60 -0.40 7.25 -3.20
#